data_AF-A0A9E2UMS6-F1
#
_entry.id   AF-A0A9E2UMS6-F1
#
_cell.length_a   1.000
_cell.length_b   1.000
_cell.length_c   1.000
_cell.angle_alpha   90.00
_cell.angle_beta   90.00
_cell.angle_gamma   90.00
#
_symmetry.space_group_name_H-M   'P 1'
#
loop_
_entity.id
_entity.type
_entity.pdbx_description
1 polymer ?
#
loop_
_entity_poly.entity_id
_entity_poly.type
_entity_poly.pdbx_seq_one_letter_code
_entity_poly.pdbx_strand_id
1 'polypeptide(L)' 'MKKIYHIIIITIFIYSLTFGTALSFDNELTHGEITKSAIDNSQLNNILKNNLGILNGVDEYIQNRTILDWLREGSFLED' A
#
# COMPACT_ATOMS: atom_id res chain seq x y z
N MET A 1 -1.52 -2.50 -47.50
CA MET A 1 -0.94 -1.28 -46.87
C MET A 1 -1.93 -0.56 -45.97
N LYS A 2 -3.09 -0.06 -46.45
CA LYS A 2 -4.09 0.66 -45.61
C LYS A 2 -4.49 -0.08 -44.32
N LYS A 3 -4.69 -1.41 -44.39
CA LYS A 3 -5.02 -2.26 -43.22
C LYS A 3 -3.93 -2.29 -42.13
N ILE A 4 -2.66 -2.19 -42.52
CA ILE A 4 -1.52 -2.16 -41.58
C ILE A 4 -1.53 -0.86 -40.77
N TYR A 5 -1.83 0.27 -41.41
CA TYR A 5 -1.94 1.55 -40.70
C TYR A 5 -3.08 1.56 -39.67
N HIS A 6 -4.20 0.89 -39.97
CA HIS A 6 -5.31 0.78 -39.02
C HIS A 6 -4.92 -0.05 -37.80
N ILE A 7 -4.19 -1.16 -38.01
CA ILE A 7 -3.69 -1.99 -36.91
C ILE A 7 -2.71 -1.20 -36.04
N ILE A 8 -1.78 -0.47 -36.65
CA ILE A 8 -0.81 0.36 -35.93
C ILE A 8 -1.52 1.43 -35.09
N ILE A 9 -2.51 2.12 -35.65
CA ILE A 9 -3.29 3.16 -34.94
C ILE A 9 -4.06 2.55 -33.77
N ILE A 10 -4.70 1.40 -33.97
CA ILE A 10 -5.44 0.71 -32.90
C ILE A 10 -4.49 0.29 -31.77
N THR A 11 -3.31 -0.25 -32.12
CA THR A 11 -2.30 -0.62 -31.12
C THR A 11 -1.83 0.60 -30.33
N ILE A 12 -1.50 1.72 -30.99
CA ILE A 12 -1.08 2.95 -30.32
C ILE A 12 -2.18 3.48 -29.40
N PHE A 13 -3.44 3.45 -29.85
CA PHE A 13 -4.59 3.88 -29.06
C PHE A 13 -4.76 3.02 -27.80
N ILE A 14 -4.67 1.69 -27.92
CA ILE A 14 -4.76 0.78 -26.77
C ILE A 14 -3.64 1.08 -25.77
N TYR A 15 -2.40 1.23 -26.23
CA TYR A 15 -1.28 1.58 -25.34
C TYR A 15 -1.50 2.92 -24.64
N SER A 16 -1.98 3.96 -25.34
CA SER A 16 -2.23 5.28 -24.74
C SER A 16 -3.28 5.26 -23.62
N LEU A 17 -4.26 4.35 -23.68
CA LEU A 17 -5.28 4.21 -22.63
C LEU A 17 -4.73 3.55 -21.37
N THR A 18 -3.69 2.70 -21.48
CA THR A 18 -3.13 1.96 -20.34
C THR A 18 -2.09 2.73 -19.53
N PHE A 19 -1.50 3.80 -20.07
CA PHE A 19 -0.51 4.61 -19.33
C PHE A 19 -1.14 5.39 -18.16
N GLY A 20 -2.44 5.73 -18.23
CA GLY A 20 -3.13 6.48 -17.16
C GLY A 20 -3.48 5.64 -15.93
N THR A 21 -3.50 4.30 -16.05
CA THR A 21 -3.91 3.39 -14.96
C THR A 21 -2.75 2.81 -14.17
N ALA A 22 -1.51 3.04 -14.63
CA ALA A 22 -0.30 2.52 -13.98
C ALA A 22 0.29 3.47 -12.92
N LEU A 23 -0.29 4.66 -12.76
CA LEU A 23 -0.03 5.50 -11.59
C LEU A 23 -0.73 4.80 -10.42
N SER A 24 0.06 4.11 -9.60
CA SER A 24 -0.38 3.56 -8.33
C SER A 24 -1.21 4.62 -7.60
N PHE A 25 -2.43 4.24 -7.29
CA PHE A 25 -3.39 5.06 -6.60
C PHE A 25 -2.73 5.54 -5.30
N ASP A 26 -2.56 6.86 -5.15
CA ASP A 26 -2.00 7.56 -3.99
C ASP A 26 -1.29 6.64 -2.97
N ASN A 27 0.02 6.43 -3.16
CA ASN A 27 0.82 5.52 -2.33
C ASN A 27 0.64 5.78 -0.82
N GLU A 28 0.37 7.03 -0.44
CA GLU A 28 0.16 7.43 0.95
C GLU A 28 -1.14 6.83 1.52
N LEU A 29 -2.23 6.86 0.75
CA LEU A 29 -3.52 6.27 1.11
C LEU A 29 -3.51 4.74 1.00
N THR A 30 -2.97 4.22 -0.10
CA THR A 30 -3.03 2.79 -0.40
C THR A 30 -2.19 1.98 0.59
N HIS A 31 -0.96 2.42 0.88
CA HIS A 31 -0.11 1.71 1.85
C HIS A 31 -0.67 1.82 3.26
N GLY A 32 -1.16 3.00 3.68
CA GLY A 32 -1.73 3.19 5.02
C GLY A 32 -2.94 2.28 5.31
N GLU A 33 -3.82 2.08 4.31
CA GLU A 33 -4.99 1.20 4.42
C GLU A 33 -4.61 -0.28 4.31
N ILE A 34 -3.66 -0.65 3.45
CA ILE A 34 -3.17 -2.04 3.36
C ILE A 34 -2.48 -2.44 4.66
N THR A 35 -1.58 -1.61 5.20
CA THR A 35 -0.92 -1.87 6.48
C THR A 35 -1.94 -2.04 7.60
N LYS A 36 -2.95 -1.15 7.67
CA LYS A 36 -4.02 -1.25 8.67
C LYS A 36 -4.80 -2.57 8.53
N SER A 37 -5.23 -2.90 7.31
CA SER A 37 -5.93 -4.16 7.03
C SER A 37 -5.09 -5.39 7.39
N ALA A 38 -3.79 -5.37 7.07
CA ALA A 38 -2.87 -6.45 7.43
C ALA A 38 -2.75 -6.60 8.96
N ILE A 39 -2.66 -5.49 9.69
CA ILE A 39 -2.60 -5.49 11.16
C ILE A 39 -3.90 -6.06 11.75
N ASP A 40 -5.05 -5.57 11.30
CA ASP A 40 -6.38 -5.97 11.80
C ASP A 40 -6.67 -7.46 11.59
N ASN A 41 -6.13 -8.04 10.50
CA ASN A 41 -6.28 -9.47 10.18
C ASN A 41 -5.12 -10.33 10.70
N SER A 42 -4.13 -9.75 11.38
CA SER A 42 -2.97 -10.47 11.92
C SER A 42 -3.10 -10.77 13.41
N GLN A 43 -2.19 -11.59 13.94
CA GLN A 43 -2.02 -11.78 15.38
C GLN A 43 -1.10 -10.73 16.03
N LEU A 44 -0.67 -9.71 15.30
CA LEU A 44 0.33 -8.74 15.78
C LEU A 44 -0.09 -8.10 17.10
N ASN A 45 -1.34 -7.62 17.18
CA ASN A 45 -1.83 -6.97 18.40
C ASN A 45 -1.82 -7.93 19.61
N ASN A 46 -2.12 -9.21 19.38
CA ASN A 46 -2.07 -10.23 20.42
C ASN A 46 -0.64 -10.56 20.84
N ILE A 47 0.31 -10.62 19.89
CA ILE A 47 1.72 -10.87 20.18
C ILE A 47 2.33 -9.71 20.96
N LEU A 48 2.04 -8.46 20.57
CA LEU A 48 2.50 -7.27 21.27
C LEU A 48 2.03 -7.28 22.74
N LYS A 49 0.75 -7.56 22.97
CA LYS A 49 0.16 -7.57 24.31
C LYS A 49 0.65 -8.75 25.16
N ASN A 50 0.60 -9.97 24.62
CA ASN A 50 0.79 -11.17 25.42
C ASN A 50 2.24 -11.65 25.48
N ASN A 51 3.08 -11.33 24.47
CA ASN A 51 4.45 -11.83 24.39
C ASN A 51 5.48 -10.73 24.69
N LEU A 52 5.17 -9.47 24.36
CA LEU A 52 6.09 -8.35 24.50
C LEU A 52 5.70 -7.40 25.65
N GLY A 53 4.56 -7.60 26.29
CA GLY A 53 4.10 -6.79 27.42
C GLY A 53 3.65 -5.37 27.02
N ILE A 54 3.39 -5.13 25.73
CA ILE A 54 2.95 -3.85 25.19
C ILE A 54 1.44 -3.77 25.35
N LEU A 55 0.98 -3.16 26.46
CA LEU A 55 -0.40 -3.22 26.92
C LEU A 55 -1.42 -2.65 25.91
N ASN A 56 -1.08 -1.54 25.25
CA ASN A 56 -1.95 -0.93 24.24
C ASN A 56 -1.76 -1.53 22.84
N GLY A 57 -0.84 -2.49 22.68
CA GLY A 57 -0.56 -3.15 21.41
C GLY A 57 -0.13 -2.16 20.33
N VAL A 58 -0.79 -2.18 19.16
CA VAL A 58 -0.42 -1.29 18.04
C VAL A 58 -0.67 0.19 18.31
N ASP A 59 -1.52 0.51 19.29
CA ASP A 59 -1.82 1.89 19.70
C ASP A 59 -0.84 2.41 20.78
N GLU A 60 0.12 1.58 21.22
CA GLU A 60 1.13 2.01 22.20
C GLU A 60 2.02 3.11 21.60
N TYR A 61 2.31 4.14 22.40
CA TYR A 61 3.19 5.22 21.99
C TYR A 61 4.66 4.88 22.24
N ILE A 62 5.47 4.97 21.18
CA ILE A 62 6.92 4.90 21.21
C ILE A 62 7.47 6.14 20.53
N GLN A 63 8.25 6.94 21.25
CA GLN A 63 8.84 8.19 20.74
C GLN A 63 7.80 9.15 20.12
N ASN A 64 6.69 9.38 20.83
CA ASN A 64 5.62 10.31 20.43
C ASN A 64 4.84 9.92 19.15
N ARG A 65 4.94 8.66 18.73
CA ARG A 65 4.15 8.06 17.63
C ARG A 65 3.61 6.71 18.07
N THR A 66 2.49 6.26 17.52
CA THR A 66 1.99 4.91 17.80
C THR A 66 2.83 3.87 17.06
N ILE A 67 2.82 2.61 17.52
CA ILE A 67 3.43 1.51 16.77
C ILE A 67 2.80 1.38 15.37
N LEU A 68 1.49 1.63 15.23
CA LEU A 68 0.81 1.68 13.94
C LEU A 68 1.43 2.73 13.00
N ASP A 69 1.74 3.92 13.50
CA ASP A 69 2.36 4.98 12.70
C ASP A 69 3.75 4.56 12.21
N TRP A 70 4.54 3.93 13.08
CA TRP A 70 5.85 3.39 12.71
C TRP A 70 5.76 2.31 11.63
N LEU A 71 4.76 1.43 11.70
CA LEU A 71 4.55 0.37 10.72
C LEU A 71 4.11 0.94 9.35
N ARG A 72 3.26 1.97 9.36
CA ARG A 72 2.84 2.67 8.13
C ARG A 72 4.00 3.38 7.45
N GLU A 73 4.81 4.11 8.21
CA GLU A 73 5.99 4.79 7.68
C GLU A 73 7.01 3.79 7.14
N GLY A 74 7.25 2.67 7.84
CA GLY A 74 8.11 1.60 7.36
C GLY A 74 7.62 1.01 6.03
N SER A 75 6.33 0.71 5.92
CA SER A 75 5.73 0.20 4.68
C SER A 75 5.80 1.19 3.52
N PHE A 76 5.74 2.49 3.79
CA PHE A 76 5.89 3.53 2.78
C PHE A 76 7.34 3.68 2.31
N LEU A 77 8.32 3.54 3.22
CA LEU A 77 9.75 3.67 2.92
C LEU A 77 10.35 2.43 2.23
N GLU A 78 9.70 1.27 2.31
CA GLU A 78 10.15 0.03 1.65
C GLU A 78 9.96 0.06 0.13
N ASP A 79 8.97 0.84 -0.35
CA ASP A 79 8.56 0.94 -1.75
C ASP A 79 9.30 2.06 -2.50
#